data_AF-A0A505IHA2-F1
#
_entry.id   AF-A0A505IHA2-F1
#
_cell.length_a   1.000
_cell.length_b   1.000
_cell.length_c   1.000
_cell.angle_alpha   90.00
_cell.angle_beta   90.00
_cell.angle_gamma   90.00
#
_symmetry.space_group_name_H-M   'P 1'
#
loop_
_entity.id
_entity.type
_entity.pdbx_description
1 polymer ?
#
loop_
_entity_poly.entity_id
_entity_poly.type
_entity_poly.pdbx_seq_one_letter_code
_entity_poly.pdbx_strand_id
1 'polypeptide(L)'
;MSETSAAWPLADEALTQNLLDLVQQAGHYRQLKKGANEATKTLNRGTSELDKNTPYVFVPSKLALGRATGVSRPVIAASITTNEASDLQGQIKTIKDKVERLMI
;
A
#
# COMPACT_ATOMS: atom_id res chain seq x y z
N MET A 1 11.81 20.47 6.22
CA MET A 1 10.72 20.71 5.24
C MET A 1 9.58 19.77 5.57
N SER A 2 8.73 20.15 6.53
CA SER A 2 7.49 19.42 6.83
C SER A 2 6.47 19.84 5.77
N GLU A 3 6.24 19.01 4.75
CA GLU A 3 5.07 19.21 3.91
C GLU A 3 3.82 19.00 4.78
N THR A 4 3.17 20.11 5.13
CA THR A 4 1.78 20.17 5.55
C THR A 4 0.93 19.61 4.42
N SER A 5 0.73 18.30 4.40
CA SER A 5 0.00 17.62 3.35
C SER A 5 -1.25 17.00 3.94
N ALA A 6 -2.35 16.99 3.19
CA ALA A 6 -3.64 16.37 3.54
C ALA A 6 -3.56 14.82 3.65
N ALA A 7 -2.38 14.31 3.99
CA ALA A 7 -2.02 12.91 4.09
C ALA A 7 -2.37 12.40 5.50
N TRP A 8 -3.63 12.01 5.66
CA TRP A 8 -4.11 11.32 6.85
C TRP A 8 -4.78 10.01 6.41
N PRO A 9 -4.54 8.86 7.07
CA PRO A 9 -3.56 8.63 8.14
C PRO A 9 -2.12 8.46 7.60
N LEU A 10 -1.13 8.97 8.34
CA LEU A 10 0.29 8.84 8.03
C LEU A 10 0.89 7.66 8.81
N ALA A 11 1.64 6.79 8.13
CA ALA A 11 2.37 5.71 8.80
C ALA A 11 3.54 6.25 9.62
N ASP A 12 3.78 5.67 10.79
CA ASP A 12 5.03 5.87 11.54
C ASP A 12 6.22 5.23 10.78
N GLU A 13 7.43 5.48 11.25
CA GLU A 13 8.65 4.98 10.58
C GLU A 13 8.70 3.44 10.55
N ALA A 14 8.30 2.79 11.65
CA ALA A 14 8.29 1.34 11.77
C ALA A 14 7.25 0.68 10.85
N LEU A 15 6.02 1.21 10.79
CA LEU A 15 4.98 0.74 9.87
C LEU A 15 5.37 1.04 8.43
N THR A 16 6.00 2.20 8.17
CA THR A 16 6.50 2.55 6.83
C THR A 16 7.48 1.49 6.31
N GLN A 17 8.47 1.07 7.11
CA GLN A 17 9.39 0.01 6.66
C GLN A 17 8.66 -1.31 6.41
N ASN A 18 7.79 -1.72 7.33
CA ASN A 18 6.98 -2.93 7.15
C ASN A 18 6.09 -2.89 5.89
N LEU A 19 5.53 -1.73 5.55
CA LEU A 19 4.75 -1.51 4.34
C LEU A 19 5.61 -1.61 3.09
N LEU A 20 6.79 -0.99 3.08
CA LEU A 20 7.72 -1.04 1.95
C LEU A 20 8.21 -2.46 1.70
N ASP A 21 8.54 -3.20 2.76
CA ASP A 21 8.94 -4.61 2.67
C ASP A 21 7.81 -5.48 2.13
N LEU A 22 6.58 -5.28 2.62
CA LEU A 22 5.41 -5.99 2.10
C LEU A 22 5.16 -5.67 0.61
N VAL A 23 5.28 -4.39 0.21
CA VAL A 23 5.14 -3.97 -1.18
C VAL A 23 6.20 -4.65 -2.06
N GLN A 24 7.45 -4.73 -1.59
CA GLN A 24 8.51 -5.42 -2.30
C GLN A 24 8.20 -6.91 -2.47
N GLN A 25 7.79 -7.58 -1.39
CA GLN A 25 7.39 -8.99 -1.44
C GLN A 25 6.21 -9.19 -2.40
N ALA A 26 5.14 -8.40 -2.29
CA ALA A 26 4.00 -8.44 -3.21
C ALA A 26 4.39 -8.23 -4.68
N GLY A 27 5.44 -7.44 -4.93
CA GLY A 27 6.06 -7.29 -6.25
C GLY A 27 6.61 -8.60 -6.81
N HIS A 28 7.29 -9.41 -5.98
CA HIS A 28 7.81 -10.72 -6.37
C HIS A 28 6.70 -11.74 -6.68
N TYR A 29 5.60 -11.71 -5.91
CA TYR A 29 4.43 -12.57 -6.14
C TYR A 29 3.49 -12.08 -7.25
N ARG A 30 3.84 -10.98 -7.95
CA ARG A 30 3.02 -10.35 -8.98
C ARG A 30 1.62 -9.92 -8.50
N GLN A 31 1.48 -9.66 -7.20
CA GLN A 31 0.25 -9.23 -6.53
C GLN A 31 0.22 -7.72 -6.28
N LEU A 32 0.98 -6.95 -7.06
CA LEU A 32 1.16 -5.52 -6.88
C LEU A 32 0.76 -4.77 -8.15
N LYS A 33 -0.09 -3.76 -8.00
CA LYS A 33 -0.43 -2.78 -9.02
C LYS A 33 0.21 -1.44 -8.68
N LYS A 34 0.87 -0.83 -9.67
CA LYS A 34 1.74 0.34 -9.48
C LYS A 34 1.15 1.53 -10.24
N GLY A 35 1.09 2.69 -9.60
CA GLY A 35 0.57 3.92 -10.17
C GLY A 35 -0.90 4.19 -9.84
N ALA A 36 -1.28 5.46 -9.90
CA ALA A 36 -2.62 5.92 -9.54
C ALA A 36 -3.73 5.27 -10.39
N ASN A 37 -3.57 5.25 -11.71
CA ASN A 37 -4.58 4.68 -12.61
C ASN A 37 -4.82 3.19 -12.37
N GLU A 38 -3.77 2.43 -12.06
CA GLU A 38 -3.89 0.99 -11.79
C GLU A 38 -4.50 0.75 -10.40
N ALA A 39 -4.17 1.56 -9.40
CA ALA A 39 -4.81 1.53 -8.08
C ALA A 39 -6.31 1.88 -8.16
N THR A 40 -6.70 2.86 -8.99
CA THR A 40 -8.11 3.17 -9.22
C THR A 40 -8.83 2.02 -9.97
N LYS A 41 -8.14 1.31 -10.87
CA LYS A 41 -8.74 0.16 -11.56
C LYS A 41 -8.97 -1.03 -10.63
N THR A 42 -8.05 -1.34 -9.71
CA THR A 42 -8.26 -2.42 -8.74
C THR A 42 -9.44 -2.11 -7.81
N LEU A 43 -9.58 -0.82 -7.49
CA LEU A 43 -10.65 -0.25 -6.69
C LEU A 43 -12.02 -0.19 -7.37
N ASN A 44 -12.06 -0.04 -8.70
CA ASN A 44 -13.32 -0.05 -9.45
C ASN A 44 -13.76 -1.45 -9.86
N ARG A 45 -12.83 -2.42 -9.93
CA ARG A 45 -13.09 -3.81 -10.37
C ARG A 45 -13.57 -4.75 -9.25
N GLY A 46 -13.83 -4.24 -8.04
CA GLY A 46 -14.26 -5.08 -6.92
C GLY A 46 -13.16 -5.94 -6.30
N THR A 47 -11.88 -5.70 -6.64
CA THR A 47 -10.72 -6.23 -5.90
C THR A 47 -10.22 -5.27 -4.82
N SER A 48 -10.74 -4.06 -4.83
CA SER A 48 -10.63 -3.05 -3.80
C SER A 48 -11.92 -2.24 -3.94
N GLU A 49 -12.49 -1.76 -2.85
CA GLU A 49 -13.84 -1.24 -2.82
C GLU A 49 -13.75 0.13 -2.15
N LEU A 50 -13.80 1.23 -2.92
CA LEU A 50 -13.75 2.56 -2.28
C LEU A 50 -15.06 2.89 -1.55
N ASP A 51 -16.06 2.03 -1.69
CA ASP A 51 -17.28 2.00 -0.88
C ASP A 51 -17.28 0.86 0.17
N LYS A 52 -16.22 0.07 0.28
CA LYS A 52 -16.10 -0.99 1.30
C LYS A 52 -14.68 -1.06 1.88
N ASN A 53 -14.50 -0.49 3.07
CA ASN A 53 -13.52 -0.90 4.09
C ASN A 53 -12.10 -1.29 3.62
N THR A 54 -11.58 -0.66 2.56
CA THR A 54 -10.22 -0.91 2.07
C THR A 54 -9.26 0.02 2.82
N PRO A 55 -8.32 -0.52 3.62
CA PRO A 55 -7.36 0.30 4.34
C PRO A 55 -6.41 1.01 3.37
N TYR A 56 -6.16 2.29 3.62
CA TYR A 56 -5.20 3.13 2.91
C TYR A 56 -4.29 3.85 3.91
N VAL A 57 -3.03 4.08 3.55
CA VAL A 57 -2.09 4.77 4.43
C VAL A 57 -1.09 5.53 3.60
N PHE A 58 -0.70 6.72 4.08
CA PHE A 58 0.30 7.53 3.42
C PHE A 58 1.70 7.18 3.91
N VAL A 59 2.63 7.13 2.95
CA VAL A 59 4.06 6.90 3.19
C VAL A 59 4.82 8.20 2.90
N PRO A 60 5.79 8.60 3.74
CA PRO A 60 6.46 9.91 3.62
C PRO A 60 7.30 10.10 2.34
N SER A 61 7.66 9.03 1.61
CA SER A 61 8.55 9.12 0.44
C SER A 61 8.07 8.34 -0.79
N LYS A 62 7.78 9.08 -1.87
CA LYS A 62 7.43 8.55 -3.20
C LYS A 62 8.59 7.79 -3.86
N LEU A 63 9.84 8.20 -3.55
CA LEU A 63 11.05 7.53 -4.04
C LEU A 63 11.26 6.19 -3.35
N ALA A 64 11.03 6.12 -2.03
CA ALA A 64 11.10 4.86 -1.30
C ALA A 64 10.05 3.87 -1.81
N LEU A 65 8.81 4.33 -2.04
CA LEU A 65 7.76 3.51 -2.63
C LEU A 65 8.12 3.01 -4.03
N GLY A 66 8.67 3.87 -4.89
CA GLY A 66 9.15 3.47 -6.23
C GLY A 66 10.16 2.31 -6.15
N ARG A 67 11.19 2.45 -5.30
CA ARG A 67 12.20 1.40 -5.09
C ARG A 67 11.60 0.10 -4.57
N ALA A 68 10.71 0.16 -3.56
CA ALA A 68 10.02 -1.01 -3.03
C ALA A 68 9.19 -1.73 -4.10
N THR A 69 8.54 -0.97 -4.98
CA THR A 69 7.79 -1.55 -6.11
C THR A 69 8.69 -2.10 -7.23
N GLY A 70 10.01 -2.01 -7.12
CA GLY A 70 10.98 -2.44 -8.14
C GLY A 70 11.04 -1.51 -9.35
N VAL A 71 10.74 -0.22 -9.18
CA VAL A 71 10.75 0.79 -10.25
C VAL A 71 11.76 1.90 -9.91
N SER A 72 12.57 2.31 -10.88
CA SER A 72 13.57 3.37 -10.71
C SER A 72 12.97 4.78 -10.63
N ARG A 73 11.72 4.94 -11.04
CA ARG A 73 10.96 6.20 -11.02
C ARG A 73 10.11 6.32 -9.74
N PRO A 74 9.85 7.56 -9.27
CA PRO A 74 8.94 7.78 -8.15
C PRO A 74 7.54 7.21 -8.43
N VAL A 75 6.94 6.57 -7.44
CA VAL A 75 5.57 6.04 -7.50
C VAL A 75 4.71 6.78 -6.48
N ILE A 76 3.52 7.19 -6.90
CA ILE A 76 2.58 7.98 -6.08
C ILE A 76 1.50 7.14 -5.39
N ALA A 77 1.22 5.95 -5.91
CA ALA A 77 0.21 5.04 -5.40
C ALA A 77 0.57 3.60 -5.78
N ALA A 78 0.29 2.68 -4.88
CA ALA A 78 0.40 1.25 -5.11
C ALA A 78 -0.80 0.55 -4.46
N SER A 79 -1.27 -0.52 -5.08
CA SER A 79 -2.37 -1.35 -4.59
C SER A 79 -1.92 -2.80 -4.55
N ILE A 80 -2.01 -3.41 -3.38
CA ILE A 80 -1.75 -4.85 -3.19
C ILE A 80 -3.07 -5.58 -3.42
N THR A 81 -3.07 -6.54 -4.34
CA THR A 81 -4.23 -7.38 -4.62
C THR A 81 -4.23 -8.60 -3.71
N THR A 82 -5.38 -8.92 -3.11
CA THR A 82 -5.55 -10.11 -2.28
C THR A 82 -5.52 -11.38 -3.12
N ASN A 83 -4.88 -12.43 -2.60
CA ASN A 83 -4.97 -13.80 -3.11
C ASN A 83 -4.99 -14.71 -1.89
N GLU A 84 -6.08 -15.44 -1.70
CA GLU A 84 -6.30 -16.28 -0.51
C GLU A 84 -5.32 -17.46 -0.43
N ALA A 85 -4.75 -17.87 -1.57
CA ALA A 85 -3.74 -18.93 -1.65
C ALA A 85 -2.30 -18.42 -1.48
N SER A 86 -2.09 -17.13 -1.21
CA SER A 86 -0.75 -16.55 -1.07
C SER A 86 -0.25 -16.62 0.37
N ASP A 87 1.02 -17.01 0.53
CA ASP A 87 1.72 -16.99 1.82
C ASP A 87 1.79 -15.58 2.43
N LEU A 88 1.60 -14.53 1.63
CA LEU A 88 1.57 -13.13 2.08
C LEU A 88 0.27 -12.76 2.80
N GLN A 89 -0.78 -13.58 2.73
CA GLN A 89 -2.09 -13.25 3.28
C GLN A 89 -2.04 -12.94 4.79
N GLY A 90 -1.23 -13.69 5.56
CA GLY A 90 -1.07 -13.45 7.00
C GLY A 90 -0.39 -12.12 7.33
N GLN A 91 0.60 -11.72 6.52
CA GLN A 91 1.29 -10.44 6.67
C GLN A 91 0.39 -9.27 6.26
N ILE A 92 -0.33 -9.42 5.13
CA ILE A 92 -1.28 -8.43 4.64
C ILE A 92 -2.36 -8.16 5.70
N LYS A 93 -2.91 -9.21 6.32
CA LYS A 93 -3.91 -9.08 7.39
C LYS A 93 -3.35 -8.34 8.60
N THR A 94 -2.15 -8.70 9.05
CA THR A 94 -1.49 -8.05 10.20
C THR A 94 -1.27 -6.56 9.96
N ILE A 95 -0.83 -6.18 8.75
CA ILE A 95 -0.62 -4.77 8.38
C ILE A 95 -1.95 -4.04 8.22
N LYS A 96 -2.96 -4.69 7.63
CA LYS A 96 -4.33 -4.16 7.54
C LYS A 96 -4.87 -3.79 8.92
N ASP A 97 -4.77 -4.67 9.91
CA ASP A 97 -5.24 -4.41 11.28
C ASP A 97 -4.51 -3.21 11.92
N LYS A 98 -3.21 -3.03 11.63
CA LYS A 98 -2.44 -1.85 12.10
C LYS A 98 -2.89 -0.56 11.43
N VAL A 99 -3.18 -0.60 10.13
CA VAL A 99 -3.66 0.58 9.37
C VAL A 99 -5.08 0.95 9.79
N GLU A 100 -5.97 -0.01 10.00
CA GLU A 100 -7.33 0.26 10.48
C GLU A 100 -7.32 0.94 11.85
N ARG A 101 -6.39 0.56 12.75
CA ARG A 101 -6.21 1.25 14.04
C ARG A 101 -5.73 2.70 13.92
N LEU A 102 -5.09 3.07 12.82
CA LEU A 102 -4.68 4.46 12.56
C LEU A 102 -5.81 5.31 11.97
N MET A 103 -6.89 4.69 11.51
CA MET A 103 -8.05 5.35 10.92
C MET A 103 -9.18 5.66 11.91
N ILE A 104 -9.03 5.24 13.16
CA ILE A 104 -9.96 5.55 14.27
C ILE A 104 -9.45 6.81 14.97
#